data_AF-A0A8T0ZEP0-F1
#
_entry.id   AF-A0A8T0ZEP0-F1
#
_cell.length_a   1.000
_cell.length_b   1.000
_cell.length_c   1.000
_cell.angle_alpha   90.00
_cell.angle_beta   90.00
_cell.angle_gamma   90.00
#
_symmetry.space_group_name_H-M   'P 1'
#
loop_
_entity.id
_entity.type
_entity.pdbx_description
1 polymer ?
#
loop_
_entity_poly.entity_id
_entity_poly.type
_entity_poly.pdbx_seq_one_letter_code
_entity_poly.pdbx_strand_id
1 'polypeptide(L)' 'MINKLEKKGIVSRKRDEADRRVSRVYVTPEGRELLKPVEKIWRSVTEKLLAGIPFEERKILMDILQRMERNMG' A
#
# COMPACT_ATOMS: atom_id res chain seq x y z
N MET A 1 6.79 -3.37 10.87
CA MET A 1 6.95 -2.98 9.45
C MET A 1 7.65 -1.63 9.30
N ILE A 2 7.15 -0.54 9.92
CA ILE A 2 7.72 0.81 9.77
C ILE A 2 9.22 0.90 10.09
N ASN A 3 9.71 0.28 11.17
CA ASN A 3 11.14 0.30 11.51
C ASN A 3 12.05 -0.23 10.38
N LYS A 4 11.56 -1.18 9.57
CA LYS A 4 12.32 -1.69 8.42
C LYS A 4 12.37 -0.68 7.27
N LEU A 5 11.27 0.05 7.04
CA LEU A 5 11.20 1.08 6.01
C LEU A 5 12.05 2.30 6.40
N GLU A 6 12.06 2.65 7.68
CA GLU A 6 12.90 3.72 8.22
C GLU A 6 14.38 3.39 8.13
N LYS A 7 14.79 2.16 8.52
CA LYS A 7 16.18 1.68 8.34
C LYS A 7 16.65 1.67 6.90
N LYS A 8 15.73 1.54 5.94
CA LYS A 8 16.01 1.59 4.50
C LYS A 8 15.96 3.01 3.92
N GLY A 9 15.70 4.03 4.74
CA GLY A 9 15.60 5.42 4.30
C GLY A 9 14.37 5.73 3.45
N ILE A 10 13.37 4.85 3.42
CA ILE A 10 12.14 5.00 2.60
C ILE A 10 11.11 5.90 3.30
N VAL A 11 11.11 5.87 4.63
CA VAL A 11 10.27 6.73 5.46
C VAL A 11 11.11 7.36 6.57
N SER A 12 10.67 8.50 7.05
CA SER A 12 11.22 9.18 8.22
C SER A 12 10.15 9.33 9.28
N ARG A 13 10.56 9.32 10.55
CA ARG A 13 9.66 9.47 11.69
C ARG A 13 10.00 10.73 12.46
N LYS A 14 8.99 11.54 12.76
CA LYS A 14 9.10 12.70 13.66
C LYS A 14 8.07 12.59 14.76
N ARG A 15 8.47 12.90 16.00
CA ARG A 15 7.51 13.06 17.10
C ARG A 15 6.68 14.31 16.82
N ASP A 16 5.38 14.21 17.08
CA ASP A 16 4.49 15.36 16.98
C ASP A 16 4.87 16.40 18.04
N GLU A 17 4.77 17.68 17.68
CA GLU A 17 5.14 18.80 18.55
C GLU A 17 4.10 19.06 19.64
N ALA A 18 2.82 18.75 19.38
CA ALA A 18 1.72 18.94 20.32
C ALA A 18 1.51 17.72 21.24
N ASP A 19 1.72 16.50 20.74
CA ASP A 19 1.70 15.28 21.56
C ASP A 19 2.89 14.35 21.26
N ARG A 20 3.88 14.34 22.15
CA ARG A 20 5.11 13.53 21.98
C ARG A 20 4.88 12.01 21.99
N ARG A 21 3.67 11.55 22.32
CA ARG A 21 3.27 10.13 22.18
C ARG A 21 2.91 9.79 20.74
N VAL A 22 2.58 10.79 19.93
CA VAL A 22 2.27 10.63 18.50
C VAL A 22 3.56 10.68 17.68
N SER A 23 3.65 9.74 16.74
CA SER A 23 4.77 9.59 15.82
C SER A 23 4.25 9.73 14.39
N ARG A 24 4.59 10.82 13.73
CA ARG A 24 4.24 11.05 12.32
C ARG A 24 5.28 10.40 11.41
N VAL A 25 4.79 9.67 10.41
CA VAL A 25 5.62 8.96 9.43
C VAL A 25 5.46 9.65 8.08
N TYR A 26 6.59 10.00 7.46
CA TYR A 26 6.63 10.69 6.17
C TYR A 26 7.44 9.86 5.18
N VAL A 27 6.94 9.70 3.96
CA VAL A 27 7.73 9.12 2.85
C VAL A 27 8.84 10.11 2.48
N THR A 28 10.07 9.62 2.41
CA THR A 28 11.25 10.41 2.02
C THR A 28 11.28 10.62 0.49
N PRO A 29 12.12 11.53 -0.03
CA PRO A 29 12.36 11.63 -1.46
C PRO A 29 12.78 10.29 -2.09
N GLU A 30 13.69 9.55 -1.45
CA GLU A 30 14.15 8.24 -1.90
C GLU A 30 13.01 7.21 -1.90
N GLY A 31 12.13 7.27 -0.91
CA GLY A 31 10.94 6.43 -0.84
C GLY A 31 9.93 6.74 -1.95
N ARG A 32 9.85 8.00 -2.40
CA ARG A 32 8.97 8.40 -3.52
C ARG A 32 9.50 7.91 -4.85
N GLU A 33 10.80 7.91 -5.06
CA GLU A 33 11.42 7.35 -6.28
C GLU A 33 11.10 5.85 -6.46
N LEU A 34 10.91 5.13 -5.35
CA LEU A 34 10.50 3.72 -5.37
C LEU A 34 9.03 3.49 -5.75
N LEU A 35 8.17 4.51 -5.73
CA LEU A 35 6.74 4.33 -6.03
C LEU A 35 6.53 3.84 -7.46
N LYS A 36 7.14 4.50 -8.45
CA LYS A 36 7.01 4.15 -9.87
C LYS A 36 7.42 2.71 -10.19
N PRO A 37 8.61 2.21 -9.80
CA PRO A 37 9.00 0.83 -10.08
C PRO A 37 8.12 -0.18 -9.33
N VAL A 38 7.70 0.12 -8.10
CA VAL A 38 6.80 -0.74 -7.33
C VAL A 38 5.42 -0.83 -7.98
N GLU A 39 4.84 0.29 -8.41
CA GLU A 39 3.57 0.33 -9.15
C GLU A 39 3.65 -0.48 -10.44
N LYS A 40 4.76 -0.39 -11.17
CA LYS A 40 4.97 -1.17 -12.40
C LYS A 40 4.99 -2.68 -12.13
N ILE A 41 5.68 -3.11 -11.08
CA ILE A 41 5.72 -4.52 -10.66
C ILE A 41 4.32 -4.97 -10.24
N TRP A 42 3.63 -4.18 -9.42
CA TRP A 42 2.28 -4.47 -8.98
C TRP A 42 1.32 -4.65 -10.15
N ARG A 43 1.32 -3.70 -11.08
CA ARG A 43 0.49 -3.79 -12.29
C ARG A 43 0.77 -5.07 -13.08
N SER A 44 2.05 -5.41 -13.27
CA SER A 44 2.43 -6.63 -14.00
C SER A 44 1.92 -7.90 -13.30
N VAL A 45 1.99 -7.96 -11.98
CA VAL A 45 1.47 -9.08 -11.20
C VAL A 45 -0.06 -9.13 -11.28
N THR A 46 -0.74 -8.00 -11.10
CA THR A 46 -2.20 -7.90 -11.17
C THR A 46 -2.73 -8.29 -12.55
N GLU A 47 -2.09 -7.85 -13.63
CA GLU A 47 -2.45 -8.24 -15.00
C GLU A 47 -2.36 -9.75 -15.20
N LYS A 48 -1.32 -10.39 -14.67
CA LYS A 48 -1.16 -11.86 -14.72
C LYS A 48 -2.22 -12.57 -13.88
N LEU A 49 -2.47 -12.09 -12.66
CA LEU A 49 -3.47 -12.68 -11.75
C LEU A 49 -4.88 -12.62 -12.32
N LEU A 50 -5.19 -11.57 -13.10
CA LEU A 50 -6.52 -11.36 -13.67
C LEU A 50 -6.61 -11.79 -15.15
N ALA A 51 -5.56 -12.39 -15.70
CA ALA A 51 -5.54 -12.84 -17.09
C ALA A 51 -6.66 -13.87 -17.31
N GLY A 52 -7.48 -13.66 -18.35
CA GLY A 52 -8.62 -14.52 -18.65
C GLY A 52 -9.89 -14.25 -17.83
N ILE A 53 -9.86 -13.31 -16.88
CA ILE A 53 -11.04 -12.91 -16.11
C ILE A 53 -11.63 -11.64 -16.73
N PRO A 54 -12.87 -11.66 -17.25
CA PRO A 54 -13.58 -10.48 -17.78
C PRO A 54 -13.76 -9.37 -16.75
N PHE A 55 -13.96 -8.14 -17.23
CA PHE A 55 -14.05 -6.96 -16.36
C PHE A 55 -15.25 -7.02 -15.40
N GLU A 56 -16.36 -7.57 -15.87
CA GLU A 56 -17.60 -7.77 -15.14
C GLU A 56 -17.41 -8.73 -13.96
N GLU A 57 -16.69 -9.83 -14.18
CA GLU A 57 -16.34 -10.79 -13.13
C GLU A 57 -15.39 -10.19 -12.09
N ARG A 58 -14.44 -9.34 -12.52
CA ARG A 58 -13.56 -8.61 -11.60
C ARG A 58 -14.35 -7.66 -10.68
N LYS A 59 -15.41 -7.03 -11.19
CA LYS A 59 -16.30 -6.20 -10.36
C LYS A 59 -17.01 -7.03 -9.30
N ILE A 60 -17.51 -8.21 -9.66
CA ILE A 60 -18.15 -9.14 -8.72
C ILE A 60 -17.14 -9.59 -7.65
N LEU A 61 -15.93 -9.97 -8.06
CA LEU A 61 -14.85 -10.33 -7.14
C LEU A 61 -14.57 -9.20 -6.14
N MET A 62 -14.45 -7.96 -6.62
CA MET A 62 -14.22 -6.80 -5.76
C MET A 62 -15.35 -6.60 -4.74
N ASP A 63 -16.62 -6.71 -5.17
CA ASP A 63 -17.76 -6.59 -4.24
C ASP A 63 -17.70 -7.66 -3.14
N ILE A 64 -17.43 -8.91 -3.51
CA ILE A 64 -17.31 -10.01 -2.54
C ILE A 64 -16.17 -9.76 -1.55
N LEU A 65 -15.00 -9.36 -2.03
CA LEU A 65 -13.84 -9.06 -1.17
C LEU A 65 -14.14 -7.91 -0.20
N GLN A 66 -14.80 -6.85 -0.66
CA GLN A 66 -15.22 -5.74 0.20
C GLN A 66 -16.28 -6.16 1.24
N ARG A 67 -17.19 -7.07 0.88
CA ARG A 67 -18.14 -7.65 1.84
C ARG A 67 -17.41 -8.48 2.90
N MET A 68 -16.42 -9.27 2.51
CA MET A 68 -15.59 -10.04 3.44
C MET A 68 -14.81 -9.13 4.39
N GLU A 69 -14.20 -8.05 3.88
CA GLU A 69 -13.51 -7.05 4.69
C GLU A 69 -14.45 -6.45 5.75
N ARG A 70 -15.65 -6.02 5.35
CA ARG A 70 -16.66 -5.45 6.27
C ARG A 70 -17.07 -6.42 7.39
N ASN A 71 -17.02 -7.73 7.14
CA ASN A 71 -17.32 -8.72 8.16
C ASN A 71 -16.18 -8.89 9.19
N MET A 72 -14.95 -8.51 8.83
CA MET A 72 -13.76 -8.71 9.67
C MET A 72 -13.45 -7.53 10.61
N GLY A 73 -14.01 -6.34 10.35
CA GLY A 73 -13.88 -5.16 11.23
C GLY A 73 -12.59 -4.37 11.02
#